data_AF-A0A842ZTW3-F1
#
_entry.id   AF-A0A842ZTW3-F1
#
_cell.length_a   1.000
_cell.length_b   1.000
_cell.length_c   1.000
_cell.angle_alpha   90.00
_cell.angle_beta   90.00
_cell.angle_gamma   90.00
#
_symmetry.space_group_name_H-M   'P 1'
#
loop_
_entity.id
_entity.type
_entity.pdbx_description
1 polymer ?
#
loop_
_entity_poly.entity_id
_entity_poly.type
_entity_poly.pdbx_seq_one_letter_code
_entity_poly.pdbx_strand_id
1 'polypeptide(L)' 'MKIDLDQVKCIKETAITIRGSRRRITVPSEVVELLKLKDGDKIKWIVLNDRTISLSKVK' A
#
# COMPACT_ATOMS: atom_id res chain seq x y z
N MET A 1 13.68 7.80 0.20
CA MET A 1 12.70 8.88 0.48
C MET A 1 12.86 9.32 1.93
N LYS A 2 12.94 10.63 2.20
CA LYS A 2 12.87 11.15 3.57
C LYS A 2 11.39 11.33 3.92
N ILE A 3 10.88 10.55 4.86
CA ILE A 3 9.50 10.70 5.35
C ILE A 3 9.54 11.63 6.55
N ASP A 4 8.76 12.71 6.49
CA ASP A 4 8.52 13.56 7.65
C ASP A 4 7.50 12.89 8.56
N LEU A 5 7.94 12.47 9.75
CA LEU A 5 7.12 11.69 10.68
C LEU A 5 5.92 12.48 11.21
N ASP A 6 6.00 13.81 11.27
CA ASP A 6 4.89 14.66 11.71
C ASP A 6 3.72 14.64 10.71
N GLN A 7 3.98 14.24 9.46
CA GLN A 7 2.97 14.12 8.40
C GLN A 7 2.45 12.68 8.24
N VAL A 8 2.90 11.73 9.08
CA VAL A 8 2.52 10.32 8.97
C VAL A 8 1.32 10.00 9.86
N LYS A 9 0.26 9.46 9.25
CA LYS A 9 -0.93 8.99 10.01
C LYS A 9 -0.74 7.61 10.62
N CYS A 10 -0.08 6.69 9.92
CA CYS A 10 0.26 5.37 10.45
C CYS A 10 1.45 4.75 9.68
N ILE A 11 2.16 3.84 10.33
CA ILE A 11 3.18 2.97 9.71
C ILE A 11 2.77 1.53 10.01
N LYS A 12 2.61 0.72 8.97
CA LYS A 12 2.25 -0.70 9.09
C LYS A 12 3.07 -1.51 8.11
N GLU A 13 3.41 -2.73 8.51
CA GLU A 13 4.14 -3.69 7.69
C GLU A 13 3.24 -4.91 7.46
N THR A 14 3.30 -5.47 6.26
CA THR A 14 2.64 -6.73 5.93
C THR A 14 3.56 -7.55 5.04
N ALA A 15 3.51 -8.87 5.19
CA ALA A 15 4.29 -9.78 4.37
C ALA A 15 3.54 -10.11 3.06
N ILE A 16 4.30 -10.25 1.96
CA ILE A 16 3.77 -10.77 0.71
C ILE A 16 3.51 -12.27 0.82
N THR A 17 2.33 -12.71 0.41
CA THR A 17 2.03 -14.14 0.24
C THR A 17 2.19 -14.54 -1.22
N ILE A 18 3.06 -15.51 -1.49
CA ILE A 18 3.27 -16.09 -2.83
C ILE A 18 2.77 -17.55 -2.82
N ARG A 19 1.76 -17.85 -3.64
CA ARG A 19 1.23 -19.21 -3.81
C ARG A 19 1.00 -19.49 -5.30
N GLY A 20 1.90 -20.26 -5.90
CA GLY A 20 1.93 -20.49 -7.36
C GLY A 20 2.08 -19.16 -8.10
N SER A 21 1.18 -18.87 -9.04
CA SER A 21 1.15 -17.60 -9.79
C SER A 21 0.50 -16.44 -9.03
N ARG A 22 -0.08 -16.66 -7.85
CA ARG A 22 -0.77 -15.62 -7.09
C ARG A 22 0.21 -14.92 -6.14
N ARG A 23 0.24 -13.60 -6.21
CA ARG A 23 0.99 -12.71 -5.30
C ARG A 23 -0.03 -11.79 -4.65
N ARG A 24 -0.07 -11.80 -3.32
CA ARG A 24 -1.06 -11.04 -2.54
C ARG A 24 -0.36 -10.30 -1.42
N ILE A 25 -0.85 -9.11 -1.14
CA ILE A 25 -0.55 -8.37 0.07
C ILE A 25 -1.86 -8.05 0.76
N THR A 26 -1.88 -8.14 2.08
CA THR A 26 -3.01 -7.71 2.89
C THR A 26 -2.91 -6.21 3.07
N VAL A 27 -3.96 -5.45 2.80
CA VAL A 27 -4.02 -4.04 3.18
C VAL A 27 -4.43 -3.97 4.66
N PRO A 28 -3.65 -3.35 5.55
CA PRO A 28 -4.02 -3.21 6.96
C PRO A 28 -5.36 -2.50 7.15
N SER A 29 -6.16 -2.92 8.13
CA SER A 29 -7.49 -2.35 8.39
C SER A 29 -7.46 -0.83 8.59
N GLU A 30 -6.50 -0.32 9.36
CA GLU A 30 -6.33 1.12 9.58
C GLU A 30 -6.07 1.89 8.28
N VAL A 31 -5.33 1.29 7.33
CA VAL A 31 -5.10 1.90 5.99
C VAL A 31 -6.40 1.90 5.17
N VAL A 32 -7.19 0.81 5.24
CA VAL A 32 -8.50 0.71 4.58
C VAL A 32 -9.44 1.81 5.10
N GLU A 33 -9.48 2.02 6.41
CA GLU A 33 -10.31 3.05 7.06
C GLU A 33 -9.86 4.46 6.69
N LEU A 34 -8.57 4.77 6.84
CA LEU A 34 -8.00 6.10 6.55
C LEU A 34 -8.18 6.50 5.08
N LEU A 35 -8.05 5.55 4.15
CA LEU A 35 -8.23 5.80 2.70
C LEU A 35 -9.66 5.55 2.21
N LYS A 36 -10.57 5.18 3.12
CA LYS A 36 -11.98 4.85 2.83
C LYS A 36 -12.09 3.89 1.64
N LEU A 37 -11.28 2.83 1.65
CA LEU A 37 -11.28 1.82 0.59
C LEU A 37 -12.51 0.92 0.73
N LYS A 38 -13.06 0.52 -0.42
CA LYS A 38 -14.17 -0.43 -0.52
C LYS A 38 -13.80 -1.62 -1.38
N ASP A 39 -14.59 -2.68 -1.31
CA ASP A 39 -14.44 -3.80 -2.23
C ASP A 39 -14.55 -3.33 -3.68
N GLY A 40 -13.65 -3.80 -4.53
CA GLY A 40 -13.49 -3.35 -5.92
C GLY A 40 -12.65 -2.08 -6.14
N ASP A 41 -12.32 -1.30 -5.09
CA ASP A 41 -11.39 -0.17 -5.22
C ASP A 41 -10.01 -0.64 -5.69
N LYS A 42 -9.36 0.16 -6.53
CA LYS A 42 -8.02 -0.15 -7.07
C LYS A 42 -6.94 0.70 -6.41
N ILE A 43 -5.80 0.07 -6.14
CA ILE A 43 -4.57 0.74 -5.72
C ILE A 43 -3.58 0.72 -6.89
N LYS A 44 -3.04 1.89 -7.23
CA LYS A 44 -1.98 2.05 -8.22
C LYS A 44 -0.63 1.81 -7.55
N TRP A 45 0.17 0.96 -8.18
CA TRP A 45 1.56 0.70 -7.81
C TRP A 45 2.47 1.39 -8.82
N ILE A 46 3.42 2.18 -8.33
CA ILE A 46 4.45 2.80 -9.16
C ILE A 46 5.79 2.31 -8.63
N VAL A 47 6.55 1.63 -9.47
CA VAL A 47 7.93 1.22 -9.18
C VAL A 47 8.86 2.24 -9.83
N LEU A 48 9.65 2.91 -9.01
CA LEU A 48 10.61 3.92 -9.47
C LEU A 48 11.96 3.26 -9.83
N ASN A 49 12.79 3.95 -10.60
CA ASN A 49 14.11 3.45 -11.03
C ASN A 49 15.05 3.15 -9.85
N ASP A 50 14.86 3.81 -8.72
CA ASP A 50 15.60 3.58 -7.47
C ASP A 50 15.06 2.39 -6.66
N ARG A 51 14.12 1.62 -7.21
CA ARG A 51 13.43 0.47 -6.61
C ARG A 51 12.48 0.83 -5.45
N THR A 52 12.21 2.11 -5.22
CA THR A 52 11.15 2.53 -4.29
C THR A 52 9.78 2.23 -4.91
N ILE A 53 8.83 1.78 -4.07
CA ILE A 53 7.43 1.59 -4.46
C ILE A 53 6.59 2.73 -3.87
N SER A 54 5.79 3.37 -4.70
CA SER A 54 4.75 4.32 -4.27
C SER A 54 3.38 3.73 -4.54
N LEU A 55 2.49 3.80 -3.54
CA LEU A 55 1.11 3.35 -3.61
C LEU A 55 0.16 4.53 -3.54
N SER A 56 -0.89 4.54 -4.37
CA SER A 56 -1.94 5.56 -4.31
C SER A 56 -3.30 4.98 -4.70
N LYS A 57 -4.38 5.46 -4.07
CA LYS A 57 -5.75 5.14 -4.49
C LYS A 57 -5.98 5.61 -5.93
N VAL A 58 -6.64 4.78 -6.74
CA VAL A 58 -7.14 5.19 -8.06
C VAL A 58 -8.47 5.93 -7.87
N LYS A 59 -8.63 7.09 -8.54
CA LYS A 59 -9.89 7.85 -8.54
C LYS A 59 -10.96 7.14 -9.36
#